data_AF-A0A9E1SVQ0-F1
#
_entry.id   AF-A0A9E1SVQ0-F1
#
_cell.length_a   1.000
_cell.length_b   1.000
_cell.length_c   1.000
_cell.angle_alpha   90.00
_cell.angle_beta   90.00
_cell.angle_gamma   90.00
#
_symmetry.space_group_name_H-M   'P 1'
#
loop_
_entity.id
_entity.type
_entity.pdbx_description
1 polymer ?
#
loop_
_entity_poly.entity_id
_entity_poly.type
_entity_poly.pdbx_seq_one_letter_code
_entity_poly.pdbx_strand_id
1 'polypeptide(L)'
;MMTRSLYALCFGALACAAWIAGPSDALAQQPKYSQWSDPTAPKPEDRLQSFIDKLNKMIDEAEKARAADPNFLRDLRDLTGGFDRPWRRQVLSDTFVDGDYTNNPGWTVSTGKYWVERGWGLRSAVKPGTVSAGNTATEPKMSPEQKAAKLFGSILNQALGGGNQGGQASGQNGGQKGTAQAPAAAIIHVPTAISNAFALELDMSSWAAEGQLQVALYQGQFQGKQSAGYRLSYQPGGAVELHRVSSRGTSIIDRAAKATPLEDKKIHRLVWERYPDGRMSVSINGNEVVKTSDRGFRDSFSGVALINGGGDYIIKSIAVSGTN
;
A
#
# COMPACT_ATOMS: atom_id res chain seq x y z
N MET A 1 41.44 -6.10 -43.22
CA MET A 1 41.87 -6.38 -44.61
C MET A 1 42.29 -7.84 -44.66
N MET A 2 41.52 -8.67 -45.39
CA MET A 2 42.00 -9.44 -46.56
C MET A 2 43.04 -10.52 -46.20
N THR A 3 42.94 -11.81 -46.53
CA THR A 3 41.97 -12.64 -47.27
C THR A 3 42.60 -14.05 -47.39
N ARG A 4 41.76 -15.07 -47.65
CA ARG A 4 42.05 -16.26 -48.51
C ARG A 4 42.95 -17.35 -47.91
N SER A 5 42.86 -18.63 -48.24
CA SER A 5 42.04 -19.45 -49.16
C SER A 5 42.32 -20.91 -48.72
N LEU A 6 41.33 -21.79 -48.55
CA LEU A 6 40.66 -22.65 -49.55
C LEU A 6 41.50 -23.82 -50.13
N TYR A 7 40.97 -25.04 -49.84
CA TYR A 7 40.95 -26.32 -50.57
C TYR A 7 42.16 -27.25 -50.67
N ALA A 8 41.96 -28.48 -50.18
CA ALA A 8 42.18 -29.69 -50.97
C ALA A 8 41.18 -30.79 -50.57
N LEU A 9 40.58 -31.41 -51.58
CA LEU A 9 39.53 -32.44 -51.58
C LEU A 9 40.12 -33.68 -52.25
N CYS A 10 39.79 -34.89 -51.76
CA CYS A 10 39.65 -36.20 -52.47
C CYS A 10 39.81 -37.35 -51.45
N PHE A 11 38.79 -38.15 -51.12
CA PHE A 11 38.05 -39.22 -51.83
C PHE A 11 38.54 -40.64 -51.45
N GLY A 12 37.61 -41.52 -51.04
CA GLY A 12 37.79 -42.97 -50.85
C GLY A 12 37.22 -43.47 -49.51
N ALA A 13 35.91 -43.72 -49.34
CA ALA A 13 35.08 -44.83 -49.81
C ALA A 13 34.80 -45.88 -48.71
N LEU A 14 33.51 -46.01 -48.35
CA LEU A 14 32.68 -47.20 -48.02
C LEU A 14 33.25 -48.29 -47.06
N ALA A 15 32.52 -48.92 -46.13
CA ALA A 15 31.08 -48.98 -45.85
C ALA A 15 30.82 -49.79 -44.54
N CYS A 16 29.59 -49.63 -44.00
CA CYS A 16 28.81 -50.58 -43.17
C CYS A 16 29.33 -50.90 -41.75
N ALA A 17 28.54 -50.93 -40.68
CA ALA A 17 27.10 -50.71 -40.47
C ALA A 17 26.85 -50.57 -38.94
N ALA A 18 25.89 -49.71 -38.59
CA ALA A 18 24.86 -49.81 -37.53
C ALA A 18 25.28 -50.24 -36.09
N TRP A 19 24.92 -49.59 -34.98
CA TRP A 19 23.64 -48.99 -34.57
C TRP A 19 23.85 -47.90 -33.50
N ILE A 20 23.17 -46.77 -33.70
CA ILE A 20 22.42 -45.92 -32.76
C ILE A 20 23.06 -45.47 -31.42
N ALA A 21 23.25 -44.14 -31.33
CA ALA A 21 23.49 -43.30 -30.16
C ALA A 21 22.36 -43.42 -29.11
N GLY A 22 22.66 -43.60 -27.82
CA GLY A 22 22.78 -42.50 -26.83
C GLY A 22 21.48 -42.33 -26.03
N PRO A 23 21.39 -41.43 -25.03
CA PRO A 23 22.29 -41.16 -23.91
C PRO A 23 21.81 -41.88 -22.62
N SER A 24 22.65 -41.87 -21.58
CA SER A 24 22.35 -42.43 -20.27
C SER A 24 21.19 -41.69 -19.59
N ASP A 25 20.03 -42.34 -19.47
CA ASP A 25 18.98 -41.93 -18.54
C ASP A 25 19.44 -42.19 -17.11
N ALA A 26 20.14 -41.21 -16.54
CA ALA A 26 20.22 -41.06 -15.10
C ALA A 26 18.82 -40.63 -14.61
N LEU A 27 17.98 -41.61 -14.29
CA LEU A 27 16.72 -41.39 -13.59
C LEU A 27 17.01 -40.80 -12.20
N ALA A 28 17.04 -39.48 -12.13
CA ALA A 28 16.97 -38.74 -10.88
C ALA A 28 15.64 -39.11 -10.19
N GLN A 29 15.76 -39.79 -9.04
CA GLN A 29 14.62 -40.12 -8.20
C GLN A 29 13.95 -38.83 -7.73
N GLN A 30 12.73 -38.56 -8.23
CA GLN A 30 11.87 -37.52 -7.69
C GLN A 30 11.43 -37.94 -6.27
N PRO A 31 11.69 -37.14 -5.22
CA PRO A 31 11.12 -37.42 -3.91
C PRO A 31 9.60 -37.25 -3.98
N LYS A 32 8.89 -38.38 -3.98
CA LYS A 32 7.43 -38.51 -4.13
C LYS A 32 6.64 -38.15 -2.87
N TYR A 33 7.29 -37.54 -1.89
CA TYR A 33 6.67 -37.05 -0.66
C TYR A 33 7.05 -35.59 -0.47
N SER A 34 6.08 -34.70 -0.70
CA SER A 34 6.10 -33.35 -0.17
C SER A 34 6.25 -33.47 1.35
N GLN A 35 7.31 -32.86 1.89
CA GLN A 35 7.59 -32.87 3.32
C GLN A 35 6.36 -32.37 4.07
N TRP A 36 5.69 -33.25 4.81
CA TRP A 36 4.52 -32.92 5.61
C TRP A 36 4.92 -31.83 6.60
N SER A 37 4.45 -30.62 6.34
CA SER A 37 4.68 -29.47 7.19
C SER A 37 3.59 -29.48 8.25
N ASP A 38 3.97 -29.79 9.49
CA ASP A 38 3.06 -29.79 10.63
C ASP A 38 2.41 -28.40 10.76
N PRO A 39 1.08 -28.27 10.54
CA PRO A 39 0.39 -26.98 10.63
C PRO A 39 0.34 -26.43 12.07
N THR A 40 0.75 -27.21 13.07
CA THR A 40 0.85 -26.80 14.47
C THR A 40 2.28 -26.44 14.88
N ALA A 41 3.28 -26.69 14.05
CA ALA A 41 4.64 -26.28 14.32
C ALA A 41 4.74 -24.74 14.26
N PRO A 42 5.33 -24.08 15.27
CA PRO A 42 5.46 -22.62 15.28
C PRO A 42 6.26 -22.18 14.05
N LYS A 43 5.74 -21.16 13.35
CA LYS A 43 6.35 -20.64 12.12
C LYS A 43 7.76 -20.14 12.43
N PRO A 44 8.69 -20.15 11.46
CA PRO A 44 10.04 -19.63 11.65
C PRO A 44 10.09 -18.22 12.27
N GLU A 45 9.15 -17.37 11.87
CA GLU A 45 8.95 -16.01 12.40
C GLU A 45 8.60 -16.01 13.90
N ASP A 46 7.68 -16.89 14.33
CA ASP A 46 7.28 -17.03 15.73
C ASP A 46 8.45 -17.49 16.61
N ARG A 47 9.31 -18.38 16.08
CA ARG A 47 10.51 -18.86 16.78
C ARG A 47 11.55 -17.75 16.94
N LEU A 48 11.78 -16.97 15.88
CA LEU A 48 12.68 -15.82 15.92
C LEU A 48 12.20 -14.81 16.96
N GLN A 49 10.91 -14.47 16.94
CA GLN A 49 10.32 -13.55 17.91
C GLN A 49 10.41 -14.06 19.35
N SER A 50 10.13 -15.35 19.59
CA SER A 50 10.30 -15.96 20.92
C SER A 50 11.75 -15.91 21.41
N PHE A 51 12.71 -16.08 20.50
CA PHE A 51 14.14 -15.92 20.82
C PHE A 51 14.46 -14.47 21.21
N ILE A 52 13.95 -13.49 20.47
CA ILE A 52 14.13 -12.06 20.75
C ILE A 52 13.51 -11.67 22.10
N ASP A 53 12.32 -12.15 22.40
CA ASP A 53 11.65 -11.93 23.69
C ASP A 53 12.51 -12.45 24.85
N LYS A 54 13.05 -13.67 24.72
CA LYS A 54 13.96 -14.27 25.72
C LYS A 54 15.25 -13.48 25.85
N LEU A 55 15.83 -13.02 24.74
CA LEU A 55 17.05 -12.24 24.73
C LEU A 55 16.85 -10.87 25.40
N ASN A 56 15.75 -10.17 25.10
CA ASN A 56 15.38 -8.92 25.76
C ASN A 56 15.22 -9.11 27.27
N LYS A 57 14.58 -10.20 27.72
CA LYS A 57 14.47 -10.52 29.14
C LYS A 57 15.84 -10.73 29.79
N MET A 58 16.76 -11.43 29.14
CA MET A 58 18.14 -11.61 29.65
C MET A 58 18.91 -10.29 29.72
N ILE A 59 18.73 -9.40 28.73
CA ILE A 59 19.31 -8.05 28.74
C ILE A 59 18.80 -7.26 29.95
N ASP A 60 17.49 -7.30 30.22
CA ASP A 60 16.89 -6.61 31.36
C ASP A 60 17.39 -7.16 32.71
N GLU A 61 17.57 -8.47 32.82
CA GLU A 61 18.12 -9.13 34.02
C GLU A 61 19.59 -8.74 34.23
N ALA A 62 20.40 -8.71 33.16
CA ALA A 62 21.80 -8.29 33.22
C ALA A 62 21.96 -6.81 33.57
N GLU A 63 21.07 -5.94 33.07
CA GLU A 63 21.02 -4.51 33.40
C GLU A 63 20.72 -4.30 34.90
N LYS A 64 19.68 -4.98 35.41
CA LYS A 64 19.29 -4.91 36.84
C LYS A 64 20.40 -5.42 37.77
N ALA A 65 21.06 -6.51 37.39
CA ALA A 65 22.14 -7.10 38.17
C ALA A 65 23.49 -6.37 38.00
N ARG A 66 23.59 -5.39 37.09
CA ARG A 66 24.85 -4.77 36.65
C ARG A 66 25.90 -5.82 36.26
N ALA A 67 25.45 -6.90 35.64
CA ALA A 67 26.28 -8.07 35.33
C ALA A 67 27.08 -7.93 34.01
N ALA A 68 26.87 -6.85 33.26
CA ALA A 68 27.54 -6.56 32.00
C ALA A 68 27.74 -5.04 31.79
N ASP A 69 28.57 -4.68 30.82
CA ASP A 69 28.82 -3.27 30.46
C ASP A 69 27.54 -2.59 29.94
N PRO A 70 27.18 -1.38 30.43
CA PRO A 70 25.96 -0.69 30.01
C PRO A 70 25.90 -0.32 28.51
N ASN A 71 27.04 -0.07 27.86
CA ASN A 71 27.05 0.21 26.42
C ASN A 71 26.83 -1.06 25.63
N PHE A 72 27.45 -2.18 26.03
CA PHE A 72 27.19 -3.48 25.42
C PHE A 72 25.71 -3.89 25.50
N LEU A 73 25.07 -3.68 26.65
CA LEU A 73 23.63 -3.95 26.81
C LEU A 73 22.76 -3.03 25.93
N ARG A 74 23.17 -1.77 25.72
CA ARG A 74 22.51 -0.85 24.78
C ARG A 74 22.64 -1.34 23.34
N ASP A 75 23.85 -1.71 22.92
CA ASP A 75 24.10 -2.21 21.56
C ASP A 75 23.31 -3.50 21.28
N LEU A 76 23.24 -4.41 22.27
CA LEU A 76 22.40 -5.60 22.20
C LEU A 76 20.91 -5.25 22.07
N ARG A 77 20.41 -4.27 22.83
CA ARG A 77 19.02 -3.83 22.77
C ARG A 77 18.70 -3.17 21.43
N ASP A 78 19.65 -2.45 20.85
CA ASP A 78 19.52 -1.88 19.50
C ASP A 78 19.51 -2.98 18.44
N LEU A 79 20.34 -4.02 18.59
CA LEU A 79 20.36 -5.18 17.71
C LEU A 79 19.05 -5.96 17.76
N THR A 80 18.52 -6.24 18.96
CA THR A 80 17.24 -6.96 19.12
C THR A 80 16.04 -6.14 18.72
N GLY A 81 16.07 -4.82 18.97
CA GLY A 81 14.99 -3.91 18.60
C GLY A 81 14.72 -3.83 17.09
N GLY A 82 15.68 -4.22 16.25
CA GLY A 82 15.48 -4.38 14.80
C GLY A 82 14.61 -5.58 14.42
N PHE A 83 14.45 -6.55 15.33
CA PHE A 83 13.68 -7.77 15.07
C PHE A 83 12.43 -7.90 15.95
N ASP A 84 12.29 -7.10 17.01
CA ASP A 84 11.10 -7.12 17.85
C ASP A 84 9.88 -6.56 17.10
N ARG A 85 8.90 -7.42 16.84
CA ARG A 85 7.60 -7.06 16.26
C ARG A 85 6.53 -7.12 17.35
N PRO A 86 6.13 -5.95 17.92
CA PRO A 86 5.22 -5.95 19.05
C PRO A 86 3.76 -6.29 18.68
N TRP A 87 3.40 -6.27 17.39
CA TRP A 87 2.01 -6.41 16.93
C TRP A 87 1.60 -7.88 16.74
N ARG A 88 1.18 -8.52 17.84
CA ARG A 88 0.90 -9.98 17.88
C ARG A 88 -0.56 -10.34 17.60
N ARG A 89 -1.47 -9.38 17.60
CA ARG A 89 -2.91 -9.63 17.45
C ARG A 89 -3.42 -9.05 16.15
N GLN A 90 -3.87 -9.92 15.25
CA GLN A 90 -4.59 -9.48 14.05
C GLN A 90 -5.96 -8.93 14.45
N VAL A 91 -6.21 -7.66 14.13
CA VAL A 91 -7.45 -6.93 14.45
C VAL A 91 -8.30 -6.65 13.20
N LEU A 92 -7.72 -6.81 12.03
CA LEU A 92 -8.39 -6.75 10.74
C LEU A 92 -7.72 -7.72 9.78
N SER A 93 -8.51 -8.45 8.99
CA SER A 93 -8.01 -9.17 7.82
C SER A 93 -9.13 -9.34 6.83
N ASP A 94 -8.85 -9.01 5.57
CA ASP A 94 -9.76 -9.23 4.47
C ASP A 94 -8.96 -9.61 3.22
N THR A 95 -9.44 -10.63 2.52
CA THR A 95 -8.85 -11.14 1.26
C THR A 95 -9.81 -11.00 0.08
N PHE A 96 -11.06 -10.57 0.34
CA PHE A 96 -12.12 -10.37 -0.63
C PHE A 96 -12.41 -11.62 -1.51
N VAL A 97 -11.99 -12.81 -1.08
CA VAL A 97 -12.14 -14.06 -1.86
C VAL A 97 -13.57 -14.56 -1.91
N ASP A 98 -14.38 -14.17 -0.92
CA ASP A 98 -15.80 -14.45 -0.81
C ASP A 98 -16.67 -13.61 -1.77
N GLY A 99 -16.11 -12.54 -2.35
CA GLY A 99 -16.82 -11.68 -3.28
C GLY A 99 -17.62 -10.57 -2.59
N ASP A 100 -17.53 -10.42 -1.27
CA ASP A 100 -18.40 -9.52 -0.51
C ASP A 100 -17.65 -8.75 0.57
N TYR A 101 -17.29 -7.50 0.24
CA TYR A 101 -16.65 -6.59 1.20
C TYR A 101 -17.60 -6.11 2.32
N THR A 102 -18.89 -6.44 2.29
CA THR A 102 -19.84 -5.99 3.32
C THR A 102 -19.95 -6.93 4.50
N ASN A 103 -19.23 -8.07 4.47
CA ASN A 103 -19.28 -9.09 5.50
C ASN A 103 -17.87 -9.53 5.93
N ASN A 104 -17.64 -9.64 7.24
CA ASN A 104 -16.44 -10.22 7.88
C ASN A 104 -15.08 -9.84 7.25
N PRO A 105 -14.64 -8.57 7.37
CA PRO A 105 -15.29 -7.45 8.07
C PRO A 105 -16.24 -6.65 7.18
N GLY A 106 -17.20 -5.95 7.78
CA GLY A 106 -18.17 -5.14 7.03
C GLY A 106 -17.64 -3.76 6.66
N TRP A 107 -17.19 -3.60 5.41
CA TRP A 107 -16.78 -2.31 4.88
C TRP A 107 -17.97 -1.46 4.44
N THR A 108 -17.88 -0.15 4.68
CA THR A 108 -18.90 0.84 4.32
C THR A 108 -18.34 1.83 3.29
N VAL A 109 -19.00 1.91 2.12
CA VAL A 109 -18.67 2.89 1.09
C VAL A 109 -19.28 4.24 1.47
N SER A 110 -18.43 5.26 1.64
CA SER A 110 -18.87 6.63 1.92
C SER A 110 -19.05 7.46 0.65
N THR A 111 -18.27 7.19 -0.39
CA THR A 111 -18.32 7.93 -1.66
C THR A 111 -17.79 7.07 -2.80
N GLY A 112 -18.29 7.29 -4.02
CA GLY A 112 -17.79 6.59 -5.21
C GLY A 112 -18.21 5.13 -5.25
N LYS A 113 -17.39 4.30 -5.93
CA LYS A 113 -17.71 2.90 -6.19
C LYS A 113 -16.54 2.00 -5.83
N TYR A 114 -16.87 0.92 -5.15
CA TYR A 114 -16.03 -0.26 -4.92
C TYR A 114 -16.82 -1.51 -5.31
N TRP A 115 -16.13 -2.51 -5.85
CA TRP A 115 -16.69 -3.82 -6.16
C TRP A 115 -15.61 -4.88 -5.99
N VAL A 116 -16.00 -6.12 -5.69
CA VAL A 116 -15.05 -7.22 -5.70
C VAL A 116 -14.95 -7.77 -7.12
N GLU A 117 -13.76 -7.72 -7.70
CA GLU A 117 -13.42 -8.33 -8.97
C GLU A 117 -13.00 -9.79 -8.72
N ARG A 118 -13.74 -10.75 -9.29
CA ARG A 118 -13.55 -12.18 -9.02
C ARG A 118 -12.12 -12.61 -9.35
N GLY A 119 -11.44 -13.21 -8.36
CA GLY A 119 -10.04 -13.66 -8.49
C GLY A 119 -9.00 -12.57 -8.28
N TRP A 120 -9.39 -11.29 -8.24
CA TRP A 120 -8.49 -10.15 -8.14
C TRP A 120 -8.57 -9.43 -6.79
N GLY A 121 -9.76 -9.20 -6.25
CA GLY A 121 -9.97 -8.54 -4.96
C GLY A 121 -10.83 -7.28 -5.06
N LEU A 122 -10.79 -6.44 -4.02
CA LEU A 122 -11.56 -5.20 -3.96
C LEU A 122 -11.00 -4.17 -4.94
N ARG A 123 -11.80 -3.74 -5.90
CA ARG A 123 -11.41 -2.81 -6.96
C ARG A 123 -12.12 -1.48 -6.83
N SER A 124 -11.40 -0.42 -7.18
CA SER A 124 -11.96 0.90 -7.41
C SER A 124 -11.28 1.55 -8.62
N ALA A 125 -12.09 2.06 -9.54
CA ALA A 125 -11.63 2.86 -10.67
C ALA A 125 -12.34 4.22 -10.65
N VAL A 126 -11.54 5.28 -10.60
CA VAL A 126 -11.98 6.67 -10.62
C VAL A 126 -11.22 7.33 -11.75
N LYS A 127 -11.92 7.86 -12.75
CA LYS A 127 -11.23 8.72 -13.74
C LYS A 127 -10.69 9.92 -12.96
N PRO A 128 -9.37 10.19 -12.97
CA PRO A 128 -8.85 11.40 -12.38
C PRO A 128 -9.65 12.55 -12.96
N GLY A 129 -10.17 13.41 -12.09
CA GLY A 129 -10.93 14.54 -12.55
C GLY A 129 -10.04 15.32 -13.52
N THR A 130 -10.38 15.32 -14.80
CA THR A 130 -10.28 16.56 -15.53
C THR A 130 -11.04 17.54 -14.66
N VAL A 131 -10.37 18.58 -14.18
CA VAL A 131 -11.07 19.79 -13.75
C VAL A 131 -12.01 20.10 -14.90
N SER A 132 -13.26 19.68 -14.74
CA SER A 132 -14.32 20.04 -15.67
C SER A 132 -14.46 21.52 -15.45
N ALA A 133 -13.80 22.30 -16.30
CA ALA A 133 -14.21 23.64 -16.59
C ALA A 133 -15.71 23.52 -16.86
N GLY A 134 -16.51 23.96 -15.89
CA GLY A 134 -17.96 23.88 -15.96
C GLY A 134 -18.40 24.45 -17.30
N ASN A 135 -19.39 23.79 -17.90
CA ASN A 135 -20.11 24.24 -19.09
C ASN A 135 -20.17 25.77 -19.14
N THR A 136 -19.40 26.37 -20.05
CA THR A 136 -19.76 27.68 -20.57
C THR A 136 -20.44 27.37 -21.90
N ALA A 137 -21.77 27.34 -21.85
CA ALA A 137 -22.55 27.63 -23.03
C ALA A 137 -22.05 28.99 -23.56
N THR A 138 -21.56 28.96 -24.79
CA THR A 138 -21.40 30.08 -25.73
C THR A 138 -20.69 31.36 -25.22
N GLU A 139 -19.43 31.53 -25.67
CA GLU A 139 -18.62 32.77 -25.83
C GLU A 139 -17.96 33.42 -24.58
N PRO A 140 -16.83 34.20 -24.69
CA PRO A 140 -15.85 34.41 -25.77
C PRO A 140 -14.43 33.85 -25.42
N LYS A 141 -13.47 33.91 -26.35
CA LYS A 141 -12.06 33.49 -26.15
C LYS A 141 -11.41 34.20 -24.94
N MET A 142 -11.38 33.54 -23.78
CA MET A 142 -10.62 34.01 -22.61
C MET A 142 -9.12 33.76 -22.80
N SER A 143 -8.32 34.77 -22.43
CA SER A 143 -6.86 34.70 -22.51
C SER A 143 -6.29 33.68 -21.50
N PRO A 144 -5.08 33.17 -21.73
CA PRO A 144 -4.40 32.25 -20.82
C PRO A 144 -4.32 32.75 -19.37
N GLU A 145 -4.19 34.06 -19.14
CA GLU A 145 -4.15 34.64 -17.79
C GLU A 145 -5.46 34.44 -17.01
N GLN A 146 -6.61 34.54 -17.67
CA GLN A 146 -7.92 34.38 -17.02
C GLN A 146 -8.20 32.91 -16.67
N LYS A 147 -7.62 31.97 -17.43
CA LYS A 147 -7.67 30.53 -17.11
C LYS A 147 -6.81 30.20 -15.90
N ALA A 148 -5.62 30.79 -15.80
CA ALA A 148 -4.73 30.63 -14.64
C ALA A 148 -5.39 31.20 -13.37
N ALA A 149 -6.01 32.38 -13.44
CA ALA A 149 -6.68 33.01 -12.30
C ALA A 149 -7.83 32.16 -11.73
N LYS A 150 -8.63 31.52 -12.60
CA LYS A 150 -9.70 30.59 -12.15
C LYS A 150 -9.14 29.32 -11.50
N LEU A 151 -8.04 28.78 -12.04
CA LEU A 151 -7.39 27.60 -11.46
C LEU A 151 -6.83 27.91 -10.06
N PHE A 152 -6.16 29.05 -9.92
CA PHE A 152 -5.68 29.56 -8.62
C PHE A 152 -6.82 29.80 -7.63
N GLY A 153 -7.95 30.36 -8.08
CA GLY A 153 -9.14 30.54 -7.23
C GLY A 153 -9.71 29.24 -6.70
N SER A 154 -9.74 28.17 -7.52
CA SER A 154 -10.27 26.87 -7.10
C SER A 154 -9.38 26.13 -6.10
N ILE A 155 -8.06 26.27 -6.23
CA ILE A 155 -7.07 25.67 -5.29
C ILE A 155 -7.08 26.44 -3.97
N LEU A 156 -7.17 27.77 -4.02
CA LEU A 156 -7.22 28.62 -2.82
C LEU A 156 -8.50 28.37 -2.01
N ASN A 157 -9.65 28.20 -2.66
CA ASN A 157 -10.91 27.93 -1.98
C ASN A 157 -10.95 26.53 -1.32
N GLN A 158 -10.19 25.58 -1.87
CA GLN A 158 -10.04 24.24 -1.32
C GLN A 158 -9.04 24.19 -0.15
N ALA A 159 -8.08 25.11 -0.10
CA ALA A 159 -7.14 25.28 1.01
C ALA A 159 -7.73 26.08 2.19
N LEU A 160 -8.73 26.94 1.94
CA LEU A 160 -9.34 27.82 2.95
C LEU A 160 -10.63 27.29 3.59
N GLY A 161 -11.09 26.08 3.24
CA GLY A 161 -12.23 25.43 3.91
C GLY A 161 -13.55 26.20 3.76
N GLY A 162 -13.90 26.60 2.53
CA GLY A 162 -15.07 27.43 2.23
C GLY A 162 -16.39 26.92 2.81
N GLY A 163 -16.82 27.57 3.89
CA GLY A 163 -18.13 27.42 4.51
C GLY A 163 -19.25 28.04 3.69
N ASN A 164 -20.42 27.42 3.79
CA ASN A 164 -21.63 27.70 3.02
C ASN A 164 -22.49 28.80 3.70
N GLN A 165 -22.83 29.87 2.98
CA GLN A 165 -23.95 30.80 3.21
C GLN A 165 -24.32 31.33 1.81
N GLY A 166 -25.53 31.29 1.24
CA GLY A 166 -26.89 31.29 1.75
C GLY A 166 -27.63 32.46 1.06
N GLY A 167 -28.60 32.21 0.16
CA GLY A 167 -29.42 33.27 -0.45
C GLY A 167 -30.28 32.83 -1.64
N GLN A 168 -31.60 32.98 -1.52
CA GLN A 168 -32.70 32.34 -2.27
C GLN A 168 -33.17 32.99 -3.59
N ALA A 169 -33.74 32.12 -4.44
CA ALA A 169 -34.97 32.22 -5.27
C ALA A 169 -35.02 33.02 -6.59
N SER A 170 -35.28 32.32 -7.71
CA SER A 170 -36.61 32.30 -8.38
C SER A 170 -36.61 31.41 -9.65
N GLY A 171 -37.65 30.57 -9.76
CA GLY A 171 -38.31 30.10 -11.01
C GLY A 171 -37.49 29.47 -12.16
N GLN A 172 -37.71 28.18 -12.42
CA GLN A 172 -38.57 27.71 -13.53
C GLN A 172 -38.24 26.25 -13.91
N ASN A 173 -39.31 25.45 -14.02
CA ASN A 173 -39.30 24.05 -14.42
C ASN A 173 -38.54 23.81 -15.74
N GLY A 174 -37.57 22.91 -15.68
CA GLY A 174 -36.96 22.25 -16.82
C GLY A 174 -36.30 20.96 -16.34
N GLY A 175 -36.93 19.82 -16.59
CA GLY A 175 -36.42 18.51 -16.20
C GLY A 175 -35.12 18.17 -16.92
N GLN A 176 -33.99 18.59 -16.35
CA GLN A 176 -32.68 18.04 -16.68
C GLN A 176 -32.40 16.90 -15.72
N LYS A 177 -32.37 15.67 -16.26
CA LYS A 177 -31.64 14.55 -15.66
C LYS A 177 -30.22 15.04 -15.41
N GLY A 178 -29.94 15.44 -14.17
CA GLY A 178 -28.59 15.78 -13.74
C GLY A 178 -27.72 14.56 -14.02
N THR A 179 -26.80 14.69 -14.96
CA THR A 179 -25.69 13.76 -15.07
C THR A 179 -24.95 13.88 -13.75
N ALA A 180 -25.11 12.89 -12.88
CA ALA A 180 -24.41 12.83 -11.60
C ALA A 180 -22.92 13.02 -11.89
N GLN A 181 -22.38 14.16 -11.48
CA GLN A 181 -20.96 14.45 -11.67
C GLN A 181 -20.19 13.37 -10.94
N ALA A 182 -19.32 12.65 -11.67
CA ALA A 182 -18.58 11.55 -11.11
C ALA A 182 -17.80 12.06 -9.86
N PRO A 183 -17.88 11.35 -8.73
CA PRO A 183 -17.28 11.83 -7.50
C PRO A 183 -15.76 11.96 -7.69
N ALA A 184 -15.19 13.06 -7.16
CA ALA A 184 -13.76 13.36 -7.26
C ALA A 184 -12.86 12.35 -6.53
N ALA A 185 -13.43 11.42 -5.77
CA ALA A 185 -12.75 10.29 -5.14
C ALA A 185 -13.75 9.18 -4.79
N ALA A 186 -13.28 7.94 -4.66
CA ALA A 186 -14.01 6.85 -4.04
C ALA A 186 -13.43 6.54 -2.66
N ILE A 187 -14.28 6.43 -1.64
CA ILE A 187 -13.89 6.23 -0.25
C ILE A 187 -14.68 5.07 0.35
N ILE A 188 -13.97 4.12 0.93
CA ILE A 188 -14.54 3.00 1.70
C ILE A 188 -13.78 2.89 3.03
N HIS A 189 -14.47 2.49 4.10
CA HIS A 189 -13.87 2.37 5.42
C HIS A 189 -14.44 1.20 6.21
N VAL A 190 -13.67 0.75 7.19
CA VAL A 190 -14.05 -0.31 8.14
C VAL A 190 -13.68 0.15 9.56
N PRO A 191 -14.65 0.23 10.49
CA PRO A 191 -14.37 0.46 11.90
C PRO A 191 -13.68 -0.76 12.52
N THR A 192 -12.56 -0.54 13.21
CA THR A 192 -11.87 -1.58 13.99
C THR A 192 -10.91 -0.90 14.98
N ALA A 193 -10.83 -1.43 16.19
CA ALA A 193 -9.92 -0.90 17.21
C ALA A 193 -8.48 -1.36 16.90
N ILE A 194 -7.60 -0.40 16.65
CA ILE A 194 -6.18 -0.64 16.33
C ILE A 194 -5.33 0.11 17.35
N SER A 195 -4.41 -0.60 18.00
CA SER A 195 -3.48 0.02 18.95
C SER A 195 -2.59 1.08 18.29
N ASN A 196 -2.02 1.97 19.10
CA ASN A 196 -1.15 3.03 18.62
C ASN A 196 0.15 2.49 17.95
N ALA A 197 0.59 1.29 18.33
CA ALA A 197 1.60 0.52 17.60
C ALA A 197 0.91 -0.55 16.74
N PHE A 198 1.24 -0.65 15.45
CA PHE A 198 0.57 -1.54 14.50
C PHE A 198 1.47 -1.97 13.34
N ALA A 199 1.10 -3.08 12.68
CA ALA A 199 1.44 -3.39 11.29
C ALA A 199 0.19 -3.28 10.44
N LEU A 200 0.32 -2.68 9.26
CA LEU A 200 -0.64 -2.80 8.18
C LEU A 200 0.05 -3.44 6.99
N GLU A 201 -0.50 -4.55 6.50
CA GLU A 201 -0.11 -5.21 5.26
C GLU A 201 -1.19 -4.95 4.21
N LEU A 202 -0.77 -4.56 3.01
CA LEU A 202 -1.65 -4.33 1.87
C LEU A 202 -1.04 -4.97 0.63
N ASP A 203 -1.73 -5.97 0.07
CA ASP A 203 -1.39 -6.48 -1.25
C ASP A 203 -2.24 -5.74 -2.29
N MET A 204 -1.61 -4.97 -3.18
CA MET A 204 -2.30 -4.11 -4.13
C MET A 204 -1.73 -4.17 -5.54
N SER A 205 -2.53 -3.75 -6.53
CA SER A 205 -2.13 -3.56 -7.92
C SER A 205 -2.58 -2.18 -8.41
N SER A 206 -1.70 -1.49 -9.15
CA SER A 206 -1.99 -0.20 -9.81
C SER A 206 -2.10 -0.42 -11.32
N TRP A 207 -3.16 0.10 -11.93
CA TRP A 207 -3.51 -0.13 -13.33
C TRP A 207 -3.53 1.13 -14.20
N ALA A 208 -3.44 2.31 -13.57
CA ALA A 208 -3.50 3.60 -14.24
C ALA A 208 -2.24 4.43 -13.92
N ALA A 209 -1.73 5.15 -14.92
CA ALA A 209 -0.54 6.00 -14.79
C ALA A 209 -0.83 7.36 -14.14
N GLU A 210 -2.00 7.53 -13.54
CA GLU A 210 -2.48 8.80 -12.98
C GLU A 210 -3.36 8.58 -11.75
N GLY A 211 -3.39 9.59 -10.88
CA GLY A 211 -4.24 9.63 -9.69
C GLY A 211 -3.50 9.30 -8.39
N GLN A 212 -4.21 8.76 -7.41
CA GLN A 212 -3.66 8.51 -6.07
C GLN A 212 -4.49 7.47 -5.32
N LEU A 213 -3.81 6.53 -4.67
CA LEU A 213 -4.39 5.69 -3.63
C LEU A 213 -3.89 6.16 -2.26
N GLN A 214 -4.77 6.20 -1.27
CA GLN A 214 -4.38 6.37 0.13
C GLN A 214 -4.97 5.27 0.99
N VAL A 215 -4.17 4.76 1.92
CA VAL A 215 -4.62 3.96 3.08
C VAL A 215 -4.54 4.84 4.31
N ALA A 216 -5.64 4.96 5.05
CA ALA A 216 -5.74 5.81 6.22
C ALA A 216 -6.05 5.00 7.48
N LEU A 217 -5.37 5.33 8.57
CA LEU A 217 -5.73 4.90 9.92
C LEU A 217 -6.30 6.12 10.66
N TYR A 218 -7.60 6.09 10.96
CA TYR A 218 -8.31 7.24 11.53
C TYR A 218 -8.60 7.08 13.02
N GLN A 219 -8.70 8.19 13.76
CA GLN A 219 -9.15 8.22 15.15
C GLN A 219 -10.55 8.81 15.26
N GLY A 220 -11.35 8.27 16.17
CA GLY A 220 -12.72 8.70 16.41
C GLY A 220 -13.67 8.29 15.28
N GLN A 221 -14.73 9.08 15.11
CA GLN A 221 -15.71 8.85 14.05
C GLN A 221 -15.11 9.18 12.67
N PHE A 222 -15.39 8.34 11.68
CA PHE A 222 -14.93 8.56 10.32
C PHE A 222 -15.61 9.79 9.71
N GLN A 223 -14.80 10.77 9.29
CA GLN A 223 -15.22 12.05 8.71
C GLN A 223 -14.69 12.20 7.26
N GLY A 224 -14.55 11.08 6.55
CA GLY A 224 -14.01 11.06 5.19
C GLY A 224 -12.56 11.59 5.13
N LYS A 225 -12.28 12.45 4.14
CA LYS A 225 -10.94 13.04 3.92
C LYS A 225 -10.48 13.99 5.04
N GLN A 226 -11.30 14.32 6.02
CA GLN A 226 -10.90 15.15 7.17
C GLN A 226 -10.63 14.34 8.45
N SER A 227 -10.82 13.01 8.40
CA SER A 227 -10.60 12.15 9.57
C SER A 227 -9.16 12.30 10.07
N ALA A 228 -9.02 12.60 11.36
CA ALA A 228 -7.74 12.71 12.03
C ALA A 228 -7.05 11.35 12.08
N GLY A 229 -5.72 11.34 11.92
CA GLY A 229 -4.92 10.12 11.92
C GLY A 229 -3.76 10.20 10.93
N TYR A 230 -3.24 9.05 10.53
CA TYR A 230 -2.16 8.96 9.56
C TYR A 230 -2.68 8.45 8.21
N ARG A 231 -2.02 8.87 7.12
CA ARG A 231 -2.30 8.37 5.77
C ARG A 231 -1.03 8.03 5.05
N LEU A 232 -0.99 6.84 4.49
CA LEU A 232 0.02 6.46 3.52
C LEU A 232 -0.57 6.65 2.12
N SER A 233 0.10 7.46 1.31
CA SER A 233 -0.33 7.75 -0.05
C SER A 233 0.66 7.19 -1.06
N TYR A 234 0.11 6.68 -2.15
CA TYR A 234 0.82 6.22 -3.33
C TYR A 234 0.28 6.97 -4.55
N GLN A 235 1.18 7.51 -5.38
CA GLN A 235 0.85 8.14 -6.66
C GLN A 235 1.59 7.42 -7.79
N PRO A 236 0.93 7.15 -8.93
CA PRO A 236 1.58 6.59 -10.10
C PRO A 236 2.83 7.36 -10.53
N GLY A 237 3.83 6.63 -11.01
CA GLY A 237 5.20 7.13 -11.12
C GLY A 237 6.03 6.88 -9.86
N GLY A 238 5.44 6.31 -8.80
CA GLY A 238 6.16 5.69 -7.69
C GLY A 238 6.37 6.57 -6.46
N ALA A 239 5.67 7.70 -6.37
CA ALA A 239 5.79 8.57 -5.20
C ALA A 239 5.00 7.99 -4.01
N VAL A 240 5.68 7.86 -2.86
CA VAL A 240 5.10 7.40 -1.60
C VAL A 240 5.30 8.49 -0.57
N GLU A 241 4.21 8.88 0.11
CA GLU A 241 4.26 9.91 1.16
C GLU A 241 3.43 9.48 2.36
N LEU A 242 3.99 9.68 3.54
CA LEU A 242 3.32 9.50 4.82
C LEU A 242 2.85 10.86 5.34
N HIS A 243 1.56 10.96 5.63
CA HIS A 243 0.89 12.19 6.06
C HIS A 243 0.33 12.03 7.46
N ARG A 244 0.32 13.15 8.20
CA ARG A 244 -0.48 13.33 9.41
C ARG A 244 -1.65 14.26 9.08
N VAL A 245 -2.86 13.85 9.42
CA VAL A 245 -4.07 14.67 9.30
C VAL A 245 -4.58 14.98 10.69
N SER A 246 -4.71 16.26 11.01
CA SER A 246 -5.17 16.73 12.31
C SER A 246 -6.21 17.85 12.15
N SER A 247 -6.76 18.34 13.25
CA SER A 247 -7.63 19.53 13.25
C SER A 247 -6.93 20.78 12.71
N ARG A 248 -5.58 20.83 12.69
CA ARG A 248 -4.77 21.91 12.12
C ARG A 248 -4.50 21.75 10.62
N GLY A 249 -5.02 20.70 10.00
CA GLY A 249 -4.78 20.35 8.61
C GLY A 249 -3.85 19.15 8.43
N THR A 250 -3.38 18.98 7.19
CA THR A 250 -2.54 17.88 6.75
C THR A 250 -1.08 18.32 6.63
N SER A 251 -0.16 17.52 7.16
CA SER A 251 1.29 17.71 7.00
C SER A 251 1.94 16.43 6.51
N ILE A 252 2.88 16.54 5.57
CA ILE A 252 3.77 15.44 5.18
C ILE A 252 4.72 15.18 6.36
N ILE A 253 4.75 13.95 6.87
CA ILE A 253 5.75 13.49 7.84
C ILE A 253 7.04 13.19 7.09
N ASP A 254 6.93 12.38 6.04
CA ASP A 254 8.07 11.97 5.23
C ASP A 254 7.64 11.45 3.85
N ARG A 255 8.60 11.29 2.94
CA ARG A 255 8.42 10.79 1.58
C ARG A 255 9.53 9.81 1.19
N ALA A 256 9.21 8.87 0.32
CA ALA A 256 10.23 7.98 -0.21
C ALA A 256 11.27 8.74 -1.03
N ALA A 257 12.55 8.49 -0.76
CA ALA A 257 13.66 9.14 -1.48
C ALA A 257 13.76 8.65 -2.93
N LYS A 258 13.34 7.42 -3.20
CA LYS A 258 13.36 6.80 -4.52
C LYS A 258 11.95 6.43 -4.94
N ALA A 259 11.57 6.84 -6.15
CA ALA A 259 10.33 6.41 -6.77
C ALA A 259 10.30 4.89 -6.99
N THR A 260 9.19 4.26 -6.64
CA THR A 260 8.95 2.83 -6.87
C THR A 260 7.63 2.66 -7.62
N PRO A 261 7.64 2.72 -8.97
CA PRO A 261 6.42 2.58 -9.78
C PRO A 261 5.79 1.20 -9.62
N LEU A 262 4.46 1.16 -9.50
CA LEU A 262 3.65 -0.05 -9.25
C LEU A 262 2.60 -0.27 -10.36
N GLU A 263 2.62 0.52 -11.42
CA GLU A 263 1.66 0.54 -12.54
C GLU A 263 1.85 -0.63 -13.52
N ASP A 264 2.48 -1.72 -13.07
CA ASP A 264 2.79 -2.88 -13.91
C ASP A 264 1.68 -3.95 -13.90
N LYS A 265 0.54 -3.65 -13.24
CA LYS A 265 -0.63 -4.52 -13.08
C LYS A 265 -0.35 -5.82 -12.33
N LYS A 266 0.78 -5.92 -11.63
CA LYS A 266 1.09 -7.04 -10.73
C LYS A 266 0.64 -6.71 -9.32
N ILE A 267 0.61 -7.74 -8.48
CA ILE A 267 0.41 -7.57 -7.04
C ILE A 267 1.74 -7.19 -6.40
N HIS A 268 1.73 -6.11 -5.64
CA HIS A 268 2.83 -5.66 -4.79
C HIS A 268 2.37 -5.64 -3.34
N ARG A 269 3.28 -5.99 -2.44
CA ARG A 269 3.04 -5.96 -1.01
C ARG A 269 3.60 -4.67 -0.42
N LEU A 270 2.74 -3.88 0.18
CA LEU A 270 3.10 -2.74 0.99
C LEU A 270 2.96 -3.13 2.46
N VAL A 271 3.97 -2.80 3.27
CA VAL A 271 3.90 -2.96 4.73
C VAL A 271 4.18 -1.62 5.38
N TRP A 272 3.26 -1.17 6.24
CA TRP A 272 3.39 0.04 7.02
C TRP A 272 3.34 -0.29 8.51
N GLU A 273 4.39 0.11 9.20
CA GLU A 273 4.68 -0.31 10.55
C GLU A 273 4.82 0.91 11.44
N ARG A 274 4.30 0.81 12.66
CA ARG A 274 4.48 1.82 13.71
C ARG A 274 4.81 1.17 15.05
N TYR A 275 5.90 1.62 15.64
CA TYR A 275 6.37 1.18 16.94
C TYR A 275 5.78 2.01 18.08
N PRO A 276 5.79 1.51 19.34
CA PRO A 276 5.26 2.24 20.51
C PRO A 276 5.94 3.59 20.76
N ASP A 277 7.19 3.75 20.35
CA ASP A 277 7.93 5.01 20.42
C ASP A 277 7.62 5.97 19.25
N GLY A 278 6.71 5.61 18.35
CA GLY A 278 6.33 6.40 17.20
C GLY A 278 7.32 6.35 16.04
N ARG A 279 8.37 5.53 16.08
CA ARG A 279 9.10 5.16 14.85
C ARG A 279 8.14 4.51 13.87
N MET A 280 8.31 4.81 12.60
CA MET A 280 7.52 4.23 11.51
C MET A 280 8.42 3.84 10.35
N SER A 281 8.05 2.73 9.70
CA SER A 281 8.66 2.25 8.46
C SER A 281 7.59 1.95 7.44
N VAL A 282 7.90 2.18 6.17
CA VAL A 282 7.11 1.70 5.04
C VAL A 282 8.03 0.92 4.13
N SER A 283 7.62 -0.30 3.76
CA SER A 283 8.32 -1.12 2.79
C SER A 283 7.41 -1.52 1.63
N ILE A 284 8.02 -1.69 0.45
CA ILE A 284 7.36 -2.19 -0.75
C ILE A 284 8.14 -3.41 -1.23
N ASN A 285 7.46 -4.56 -1.33
CA ASN A 285 8.03 -5.86 -1.68
C ASN A 285 9.28 -6.20 -0.83
N GLY A 286 9.24 -5.84 0.46
CA GLY A 286 10.33 -6.04 1.42
C GLY A 286 11.44 -4.99 1.41
N ASN A 287 11.44 -4.05 0.46
CA ASN A 287 12.40 -2.95 0.43
C ASN A 287 11.85 -1.75 1.21
N GLU A 288 12.55 -1.32 2.26
CA GLU A 288 12.20 -0.11 3.01
C GLU A 288 12.31 1.13 2.11
N VAL A 289 11.22 1.89 1.98
CA VAL A 289 11.13 3.11 1.16
C VAL A 289 10.99 4.38 2.00
N VAL A 290 10.48 4.27 3.23
CA VAL A 290 10.38 5.36 4.21
C VAL A 290 10.78 4.84 5.58
N LYS A 291 11.57 5.63 6.31
CA LYS A 291 11.93 5.38 7.71
C LYS A 291 11.94 6.70 8.47
N THR A 292 11.03 6.84 9.44
CA THR A 292 10.77 8.12 10.10
C THR A 292 10.28 7.94 11.54
N SER A 293 9.92 9.03 12.21
CA SER A 293 9.25 9.00 13.50
C SER A 293 8.25 10.14 13.63
N ASP A 294 7.04 9.82 14.09
CA ASP A 294 6.05 10.83 14.48
C ASP A 294 5.26 10.40 15.72
N ARG A 295 5.14 11.33 16.66
CA ARG A 295 4.45 11.17 17.95
C ARG A 295 3.22 12.08 18.05
N GLY A 296 2.69 12.54 16.91
CA GLY A 296 1.53 13.43 16.83
C GLY A 296 0.24 12.78 17.31
N PHE A 297 0.14 11.45 17.19
CA PHE A 297 -0.95 10.64 17.74
C PHE A 297 -0.46 9.67 18.81
N ARG A 298 -1.09 9.72 19.99
CA ARG A 298 -0.78 8.86 21.15
C ARG A 298 -1.87 7.85 21.45
N ASP A 299 -3.11 8.14 21.10
CA ASP A 299 -4.24 7.24 21.32
C ASP A 299 -4.33 6.14 20.25
N SER A 300 -5.22 5.17 20.45
CA SER A 300 -5.56 4.15 19.46
C SER A 300 -6.24 4.72 18.21
N PHE A 301 -6.27 3.94 17.13
CA PHE A 301 -7.04 4.22 15.94
C PHE A 301 -8.37 3.46 15.97
N SER A 302 -9.37 4.03 15.33
CA SER A 302 -10.76 3.59 15.32
C SER A 302 -11.15 2.88 14.01
N GLY A 303 -10.27 2.86 13.01
CA GLY A 303 -10.45 2.01 11.84
C GLY A 303 -9.52 2.34 10.67
N VAL A 304 -9.79 1.67 9.56
CA VAL A 304 -9.05 1.78 8.30
C VAL A 304 -9.96 2.39 7.23
N ALA A 305 -9.40 3.21 6.35
CA ALA A 305 -10.08 3.65 5.14
C ALA A 305 -9.17 3.56 3.90
N LEU A 306 -9.78 3.26 2.76
CA LEU A 306 -9.16 3.32 1.44
C LEU A 306 -9.76 4.51 0.68
N ILE A 307 -8.89 5.33 0.10
CA ILE A 307 -9.27 6.54 -0.63
C ILE A 307 -8.63 6.48 -2.01
N ASN A 308 -9.43 6.24 -3.03
CA ASN A 308 -9.02 6.37 -4.43
C ASN A 308 -9.33 7.80 -4.90
N GLY A 309 -8.31 8.64 -5.01
CA GLY A 309 -8.37 10.01 -5.52
C GLY A 309 -8.28 10.13 -7.05
N GLY A 310 -8.36 9.01 -7.77
CA GLY A 310 -8.14 8.91 -9.21
C GLY A 310 -7.25 7.69 -9.51
N GLY A 311 -7.47 7.06 -10.67
CA GLY A 311 -6.77 5.85 -11.10
C GLY A 311 -7.60 4.59 -10.89
N ASP A 312 -6.99 3.45 -11.21
CA ASP A 312 -7.58 2.11 -11.11
C ASP A 312 -6.69 1.25 -10.22
N TYR A 313 -7.22 0.86 -9.06
CA TYR A 313 -6.51 0.09 -8.05
C TYR A 313 -7.29 -1.15 -7.66
N ILE A 314 -6.57 -2.23 -7.43
CA ILE A 314 -7.08 -3.48 -6.88
C ILE A 314 -6.37 -3.74 -5.56
N ILE A 315 -7.14 -3.98 -4.50
CA ILE A 315 -6.64 -4.48 -3.22
C ILE A 315 -6.95 -5.96 -3.16
N LYS A 316 -5.90 -6.78 -3.23
CA LYS A 316 -5.99 -8.23 -3.15
C LYS A 316 -6.22 -8.68 -1.72
N SER A 317 -5.52 -8.06 -0.77
CA SER A 317 -5.67 -8.34 0.65
C SER A 317 -5.30 -7.11 1.48
N ILE A 318 -5.86 -7.04 2.68
CA ILE A 318 -5.44 -6.09 3.72
C ILE A 318 -5.50 -6.78 5.07
N ALA A 319 -4.46 -6.60 5.88
CA ALA A 319 -4.42 -7.06 7.26
C ALA A 319 -3.86 -5.96 8.16
N VAL A 320 -4.38 -5.88 9.38
CA VAL A 320 -3.85 -5.01 10.42
C VAL A 320 -3.64 -5.83 11.69
N SER A 321 -2.43 -5.71 12.24
CA SER A 321 -2.05 -6.28 13.52
C SER A 321 -1.75 -5.17 14.51
N GLY A 322 -2.19 -5.35 15.75
CA GLY A 322 -1.93 -4.46 16.87
C GLY A 322 -1.27 -5.17 18.05
N THR A 323 -1.00 -4.39 19.08
CA THR A 323 -0.56 -4.84 20.40
C THR A 323 -1.78 -5.10 21.28
N ASN A 324 -1.85 -6.29 21.89
CA ASN A 324 -2.80 -6.70 22.94
C ASN A 324 -4.30 -6.50 22.64
#